data_AF-A0A8J6E5J4-F1
#
_entry.id   AF-A0A8J6E5J4-F1
#
_cell.length_a   1.000
_cell.length_b   1.000
_cell.length_c   1.000
_cell.angle_alpha   90.00
_cell.angle_beta   90.00
_cell.angle_gamma   90.00
#
_symmetry.space_group_name_H-M   'P 1'
#
loop_
_entity.id
_entity.type
_entity.pdbx_description
1 polymer ?
#
loop_
_entity_poly.entity_id
_entity_poly.type
_entity_poly.pdbx_seq_one_letter_code
_entity_poly.pdbx_strand_id
1 'polypeptide(L)'
;MLYNLVDFPAGVLPVSVVTREDEDALKRYEGHHKDPWDKLLKKAVAGGVGLPVAVQCVALPWQEELCLRLMKEVENVTRMERQAIENMSADDVSATSR
;
A
#
# COMPACT_ATOMS: atom_id res chain seq x y z
N MET A 1 7.10 -9.51 11.77
CA MET A 1 8.02 -10.55 12.28
C MET A 1 7.54 -11.98 12.05
N LEU A 2 6.26 -12.23 11.73
CA LEU A 2 5.73 -13.59 11.57
C LEU A 2 6.51 -14.45 10.57
N TYR A 3 6.80 -13.92 9.38
CA TYR A 3 7.42 -14.70 8.30
C TYR A 3 8.90 -15.06 8.54
N ASN A 4 9.58 -14.32 9.40
CA ASN A 4 10.91 -14.70 9.88
C ASN A 4 10.85 -15.94 10.77
N LEU A 5 9.74 -16.17 11.49
CA LEU A 5 9.58 -17.31 12.39
C LEU A 5 9.18 -18.58 11.63
N VAL A 6 8.30 -18.45 10.64
CA VAL A 6 7.83 -19.59 9.83
C VAL A 6 8.74 -19.91 8.63
N ASP A 7 9.78 -19.10 8.41
CA ASP A 7 10.77 -19.24 7.33
C ASP A 7 10.14 -19.26 5.93
N PHE A 8 9.21 -18.32 5.71
CA PHE A 8 8.53 -18.17 4.42
C PHE A 8 9.12 -16.99 3.65
N PRO A 9 9.38 -17.12 2.34
CA PRO A 9 9.83 -16.00 1.52
C PRO A 9 8.76 -14.91 1.50
N ALA A 10 9.18 -13.69 1.82
CA ALA A 10 8.32 -12.51 1.87
C ALA A 10 8.99 -11.31 1.21
N GLY A 11 8.30 -10.69 0.25
CA GLY A 11 8.74 -9.47 -0.43
C GLY A 11 7.73 -8.34 -0.27
N VAL A 12 8.16 -7.10 -0.49
CA VAL A 12 7.30 -5.91 -0.40
C VAL A 12 7.41 -5.06 -1.66
N LEU A 13 6.29 -4.45 -2.05
CA LEU A 13 6.23 -3.52 -3.17
C LEU A 13 5.22 -2.40 -2.92
N PRO A 14 5.52 -1.15 -3.35
CA PRO A 14 4.60 -0.04 -3.23
C PRO A 14 3.42 -0.21 -4.19
N VAL A 15 2.21 0.01 -3.69
CA VAL A 15 0.97 -0.08 -4.51
C VAL A 15 0.22 1.25 -4.59
N SER A 16 0.32 2.10 -3.57
CA SER A 16 -0.42 3.35 -3.55
C SER A 16 0.35 4.42 -2.80
N VAL A 17 -0.25 5.61 -2.70
CA VAL A 17 0.19 6.70 -1.83
C VAL A 17 -0.93 7.03 -0.86
N VAL A 18 -0.56 7.51 0.33
CA VAL A 18 -1.56 7.92 1.33
C VAL A 18 -2.36 9.11 0.81
N THR A 19 -3.68 8.97 0.81
CA THR A 19 -4.63 10.02 0.41
C THR A 19 -5.09 10.85 1.62
N ARG A 20 -5.83 11.94 1.38
CA ARG A 20 -6.39 12.75 2.49
C ARG A 20 -7.48 11.97 3.23
N GLU A 21 -8.23 11.17 2.49
CA GLU A 21 -9.27 10.29 2.99
C GLU A 21 -8.69 9.25 3.96
N ASP A 22 -7.51 8.70 3.65
CA ASP A 22 -6.79 7.77 4.53
C ASP A 22 -6.35 8.43 5.84
N GLU A 23 -5.86 9.67 5.78
CA GLU A 23 -5.47 10.45 6.96
C GLU A 23 -6.68 10.78 7.85
N ASP A 24 -7.83 11.09 7.25
CA ASP A 24 -9.08 11.30 7.97
C ASP A 24 -9.63 10.00 8.59
N ALA A 25 -9.44 8.86 7.92
CA ALA A 25 -9.75 7.54 8.48
C ALA A 25 -8.84 7.20 9.67
N LEU A 26 -7.54 7.54 9.59
CA LEU A 26 -6.57 7.34 10.66
C LEU A 26 -6.99 8.06 11.95
N LYS A 27 -7.64 9.23 11.87
CA LYS A 27 -8.19 9.94 13.05
C LYS A 27 -9.19 9.11 13.85
N ARG A 28 -9.87 8.15 13.22
CA ARG A 28 -10.83 7.24 13.87
C ARG A 28 -10.21 5.91 14.32
N TYR A 29 -8.91 5.68 14.06
CA TYR A 29 -8.21 4.48 14.51
C TYR A 29 -8.04 4.46 16.03
N GLU A 30 -8.44 3.35 16.68
CA GLU A 30 -8.27 3.13 18.13
C GLU A 30 -7.29 2.00 18.47
N GLY A 31 -6.89 1.19 17.47
CA GLY A 31 -6.13 -0.03 17.69
C GLY A 31 -6.97 -1.17 18.28
N HIS A 32 -6.46 -2.39 18.20
CA HIS A 32 -7.19 -3.58 18.68
C HIS A 32 -7.12 -3.74 20.20
N HIS A 33 -5.99 -3.37 20.80
CA HIS A 33 -5.73 -3.58 22.23
C HIS A 33 -5.88 -2.29 23.05
N LYS A 34 -5.95 -1.13 22.38
CA LYS A 34 -6.07 0.22 22.95
C LYS A 34 -4.93 0.52 23.92
N ASP A 35 -3.77 -0.07 23.65
CA ASP A 35 -2.60 0.03 24.49
C ASP A 35 -1.78 1.30 24.14
N PRO A 36 -0.70 1.59 24.89
CA PRO A 36 0.16 2.73 24.57
C PRO A 36 0.80 2.65 23.18
N TRP A 37 1.01 1.45 22.63
CA TRP A 37 1.60 1.25 21.31
C TRP A 37 0.64 1.64 20.19
N ASP A 38 -0.65 1.32 20.31
CA ASP A 38 -1.68 1.74 19.37
C ASP A 38 -1.75 3.28 19.26
N LYS A 39 -1.68 3.97 20.42
CA LYS A 39 -1.65 5.45 20.47
C LYS A 39 -0.37 6.02 19.87
N LEU A 40 0.77 5.37 20.11
CA LEU A 40 2.05 5.78 19.56
C LEU A 40 2.09 5.60 18.03
N LEU A 41 1.62 4.46 17.53
CA LEU A 41 1.54 4.15 16.10
C LEU A 41 0.73 5.21 15.37
N LYS A 42 -0.47 5.52 15.87
CA LYS A 42 -1.34 6.55 15.29
C LYS A 42 -0.66 7.92 15.19
N LYS A 43 0.11 8.31 16.20
CA LYS A 43 0.88 9.57 16.19
C LYS A 43 2.07 9.51 15.24
N ALA A 44 2.76 8.37 15.15
CA ALA A 44 3.95 8.20 14.34
C ALA A 44 3.65 8.21 12.83
N VAL A 45 2.49 7.72 12.43
CA VAL A 45 2.06 7.64 11.02
C VAL A 45 1.22 8.82 10.55
N ALA A 46 0.90 9.78 11.44
CA ALA A 46 0.12 10.96 11.10
C ALA A 46 0.90 11.94 10.20
N GLY A 47 0.18 12.65 9.33
CA GLY A 47 0.77 13.57 8.35
C GLY A 47 1.44 12.85 7.18
N GLY A 48 1.00 11.63 6.88
CA GLY A 48 1.64 10.73 5.92
C GLY A 48 1.22 10.93 4.46
N VAL A 49 0.35 11.91 4.17
CA VAL A 49 -0.21 12.15 2.83
C VAL A 49 0.89 12.24 1.77
N GLY A 50 0.78 11.44 0.71
CA GLY A 50 1.75 11.33 -0.38
C GLY A 50 2.89 10.33 -0.15
N LEU A 51 3.02 9.75 1.05
CA LEU A 51 3.98 8.67 1.30
C LEU A 51 3.51 7.35 0.68
N PRO A 52 4.44 6.48 0.23
CA PRO A 52 4.08 5.21 -0.40
C PRO A 52 3.50 4.21 0.61
N VAL A 53 2.40 3.57 0.24
CA VAL A 53 1.80 2.43 0.92
C VAL A 53 2.17 1.17 0.16
N ALA A 54 2.75 0.21 0.86
CA ALA A 54 3.23 -1.05 0.29
C ALA A 54 2.41 -2.25 0.77
N VAL A 55 2.39 -3.30 -0.04
CA VAL A 55 1.84 -4.62 0.34
C VAL A 55 2.97 -5.63 0.50
N GLN A 56 2.74 -6.63 1.35
CA GLN A 56 3.66 -7.75 1.57
C GLN A 56 3.12 -9.00 0.87
N CYS A 57 3.90 -9.53 -0.07
CA CYS A 57 3.62 -10.78 -0.77
C CYS A 57 4.43 -11.90 -0.13
N VAL A 58 3.80 -13.06 0.11
CA VAL A 58 4.44 -14.20 0.77
C VAL A 58 4.10 -15.49 0.03
N ALA A 59 5.06 -16.39 -0.08
CA ALA A 59 4.86 -17.74 -0.61
C ALA A 59 5.28 -18.82 0.41
N LEU A 60 5.08 -20.09 0.07
CA LEU A 60 5.56 -21.23 0.85
C LEU A 60 7.10 -21.32 0.83
N PRO A 61 7.72 -22.08 1.75
CA PRO A 61 9.17 -22.27 1.76
C PRO A 61 9.70 -22.78 0.42
N TRP A 62 10.87 -22.29 -0.01
CA TRP A 62 11.54 -22.68 -1.26
C TRP A 62 10.75 -22.36 -2.54
N GLN A 63 9.85 -21.38 -2.48
CA GLN A 63 9.05 -20.91 -3.62
C GLN A 63 9.29 -19.42 -3.88
N GLU A 64 10.56 -19.01 -3.87
CA GLU A 64 11.00 -17.62 -4.09
C GLU A 64 10.55 -17.11 -5.46
N GLU A 65 10.66 -17.93 -6.51
CA GLU A 65 10.23 -17.54 -7.86
C GLU A 65 8.72 -17.33 -7.94
N LEU A 66 7.94 -18.11 -7.18
CA LEU A 66 6.50 -17.91 -7.08
C LEU A 66 6.16 -16.62 -6.32
N CYS A 67 6.89 -16.33 -5.24
CA CYS A 67 6.78 -15.07 -4.52
C CYS A 67 7.09 -13.88 -5.44
N LEU A 68 8.15 -13.96 -6.24
CA LEU A 68 8.53 -12.93 -7.21
C LEU A 68 7.51 -12.79 -8.34
N ARG A 69 6.95 -13.90 -8.81
CA ARG A 69 5.86 -13.87 -9.81
C ARG A 69 4.62 -13.17 -9.26
N LEU A 70 4.24 -13.46 -8.03
CA LEU A 70 3.13 -12.78 -7.34
C LEU A 70 3.41 -11.27 -7.23
N MET A 71 4.60 -10.89 -6.78
CA MET A 71 5.00 -9.48 -6.70
C MET A 71 4.91 -8.81 -8.08
N LYS A 72 5.35 -9.48 -9.15
CA LYS A 72 5.31 -8.94 -10.50
C LYS A 72 3.88 -8.71 -10.99
N GLU A 73 2.97 -9.63 -10.66
CA GLU A 73 1.56 -9.50 -11.03
C GLU A 73 0.90 -8.32 -10.30
N VAL A 74 1.16 -8.19 -9.00
CA VAL A 74 0.68 -7.06 -8.20
C VAL A 74 1.22 -5.73 -8.74
N GLU A 75 2.50 -5.67 -9.10
CA GLU A 75 3.10 -4.48 -9.72
C GLU A 75 2.41 -4.12 -11.04
N ASN A 76 2.14 -5.11 -11.89
CA ASN A 76 1.50 -4.90 -13.19
C ASN A 76 0.09 -4.33 -13.05
N VAL A 77 -0.75 -4.93 -12.20
CA VAL A 77 -2.11 -4.46 -11.94
C VAL A 77 -2.09 -3.03 -11.41
N THR A 78 -1.26 -2.77 -10.41
CA THR A 78 -1.13 -1.43 -9.81
C THR A 78 -0.69 -0.39 -10.84
N ARG A 79 0.29 -0.73 -11.68
CA ARG A 79 0.78 0.18 -12.74
C ARG A 79 -0.32 0.49 -13.75
N MET A 80 -1.14 -0.48 -14.14
CA MET A 80 -2.27 -0.27 -15.03
C MET A 80 -3.30 0.67 -14.42
N GLU A 81 -3.67 0.48 -13.15
CA GLU A 81 -4.59 1.36 -12.43
C GLU A 81 -4.04 2.79 -12.36
N ARG A 82 -2.76 2.96 -12.02
CA ARG A 82 -2.12 4.26 -11.97
C ARG A 82 -2.14 4.98 -13.31
N GLN A 83 -1.84 4.26 -14.40
CA GLN A 83 -1.89 4.81 -15.76
C GLN A 83 -3.33 5.17 -16.16
N ALA A 84 -4.33 4.37 -15.78
CA ALA A 84 -5.73 4.67 -16.05
C ALA A 84 -6.20 5.96 -15.35
N ILE A 85 -5.79 6.16 -14.09
CA ILE A 85 -6.09 7.38 -13.32
C ILE A 85 -5.40 8.60 -13.93
N GLU A 86 -4.12 8.48 -14.32
CA GLU A 86 -3.38 9.56 -14.98
C GLU A 86 -4.03 9.93 -16.33
N ASN A 87 -4.45 8.95 -17.13
CA ASN A 87 -5.11 9.18 -18.41
C ASN A 87 -6.51 9.84 -18.26
N MET A 88 -7.31 9.42 -17.27
CA MET A 88 -8.60 10.08 -16.98
C MET A 88 -8.42 11.54 -16.57
N SER A 89 -7.38 11.86 -15.81
CA SER A 89 -7.07 13.25 -15.44
C SER A 89 -6.63 14.11 -16.63
N ALA A 90 -6.01 13.51 -17.66
CA ALA A 90 -5.64 14.21 -18.89
C ALA A 90 -6.87 14.53 -19.77
N ASP A 91 -7.85 13.63 -19.81
CA ASP A 91 -9.07 13.82 -20.58
C ASP A 91 -9.96 14.95 -20.01
N ASP A 92 -10.05 15.09 -18.67
CA ASP A 92 -10.76 16.20 -18.01
C ASP A 92 -10.12 17.58 -18.27
N VAL A 93 -8.79 17.64 -18.40
CA VAL A 93 -8.06 18.86 -18.77
C VAL A 93 -8.33 19.23 -20.24
N SER A 94 -8.43 18.24 -21.12
CA SER A 94 -8.75 18.46 -22.54
C SER A 94 -10.20 18.99 -22.73
N ALA A 95 -11.16 18.50 -21.93
CA ALA A 95 -12.57 18.91 -21.98
C ALA A 95 -12.82 20.33 -21.43
N THR A 96 -11.96 20.81 -20.52
CA THR A 96 -12.05 22.15 -19.92
C THR A 96 -11.44 23.26 -20.82
N SER A 97 -10.76 22.88 -21.91
CA SER A 97 -10.10 23.81 -22.84
C SER A 97 -10.90 24.17 -24.11
N ARG A 98 -12.21 23.89 -24.14
CA ARG A 98 -13.13 24.29 -25.22
C ARG A 98 -14.23 25.22 -24.75
#